data_AF-R1CYT6-F1
#
_entry.id   AF-R1CYT6-F1
#
_cell.length_a   1.000
_cell.length_b   1.000
_cell.length_c   1.000
_cell.angle_alpha   90.00
_cell.angle_beta   90.00
_cell.angle_gamma   90.00
#
_symmetry.space_group_name_H-M   'P 1'
#
loop_
_entity.id
_entity.type
_entity.pdbx_description
1 polymer ?
#
loop_
_entity_poly.entity_id
_entity_poly.type
_entity_poly.pdbx_seq_one_letter_code
_entity_poly.pdbx_strand_id
1 'polypeptide(L)'
;MDSTLRAARDAVNSAEFSAANCELLRARLGLSEGELRRVVVAYPTVLGYSYEDNLAPSLAALQQRLSLSESQLRRVVIAQPQVLGYSYDANVAPSLSKLQRRLQLCDEELARVVVGQPAVLSYSFEAKIEPALAKLQAASPPASPAAPARLELSASSLRRLVLLYPAVLGYSYDANLAPKLQQWRSEERGGLNNFV
;
A
#
# COMPACT_ATOMS: atom_id res chain seq x y z
N MET A 1 41.86 18.49 22.96
CA MET A 1 41.79 17.15 23.59
C MET A 1 40.37 16.66 23.83
N ASP A 2 39.31 17.24 23.25
CA ASP A 2 37.93 16.88 23.66
C ASP A 2 36.88 16.78 22.53
N SER A 3 37.31 16.75 21.26
CA SER A 3 36.38 16.57 20.13
C SER A 3 35.97 15.11 19.95
N THR A 4 36.90 14.17 20.19
CA THR A 4 36.67 12.73 20.08
C THR A 4 35.78 12.18 21.19
N LEU A 5 35.89 12.68 22.42
CA LEU A 5 35.02 12.27 23.54
C LEU A 5 33.58 12.78 23.38
N ARG A 6 33.41 13.99 22.84
CA ARG A 6 32.10 14.56 22.51
C ARG A 6 31.40 13.77 21.41
N ALA A 7 32.10 13.48 20.32
CA ALA A 7 31.57 12.69 19.21
C ALA A 7 31.17 11.26 19.64
N ALA A 8 31.98 10.62 20.49
CA ALA A 8 31.66 9.29 21.02
C ALA A 8 30.39 9.32 21.91
N ARG A 9 30.25 10.33 22.77
CA ARG A 9 29.07 10.51 23.62
C ARG A 9 27.81 10.83 22.80
N ASP A 10 27.92 11.66 21.78
CA ASP A 10 26.79 11.99 20.89
C ASP A 10 26.35 10.76 20.08
N ALA A 11 27.29 9.93 19.62
CA ALA A 11 26.98 8.67 18.95
C ALA A 11 26.31 7.65 19.87
N VAL A 12 26.76 7.53 21.12
CA VAL A 12 26.13 6.66 22.14
C VAL A 12 24.71 7.13 22.45
N ASN A 13 24.52 8.43 22.68
CA ASN A 13 23.18 9.01 22.93
C ASN A 13 22.24 8.81 21.73
N SER A 14 22.75 8.93 20.50
CA SER A 14 21.97 8.70 19.28
C SER A 14 21.57 7.23 19.11
N ALA A 15 22.46 6.29 19.48
CA ALA A 15 22.17 4.86 19.44
C ALA A 15 21.16 4.44 20.52
N GLU A 16 21.27 4.96 21.74
CA GLU A 16 20.30 4.73 22.81
C GLU A 16 18.92 5.31 22.47
N PHE A 17 18.88 6.52 21.89
CA PHE A 17 17.65 7.15 21.41
C PHE A 17 16.95 6.28 20.35
N SER A 18 17.73 5.78 19.39
CA SER A 18 17.23 4.91 18.32
C SER A 18 16.68 3.58 18.86
N ALA A 19 17.38 2.95 19.79
CA ALA A 19 16.96 1.69 20.42
C ALA A 19 15.67 1.87 21.25
N ALA A 20 15.56 2.97 22.01
CA ALA A 20 14.36 3.29 22.77
C ALA A 20 13.13 3.48 21.86
N ASN A 21 13.28 4.19 20.74
CA ASN A 21 12.18 4.39 19.79
C ASN A 21 11.73 3.08 19.13
N CYS A 22 12.67 2.16 18.85
CA CYS A 22 12.34 0.83 18.35
C CYS A 22 11.55 0.02 19.36
N GLU A 23 11.92 0.09 20.64
CA GLU A 23 11.21 -0.63 21.70
C GLU A 23 9.81 -0.09 21.93
N LEU A 24 9.63 1.24 21.88
CA LEU A 24 8.31 1.87 21.92
C LEU A 24 7.44 1.44 20.73
N LEU A 25 8.00 1.43 19.52
CA LEU A 25 7.31 0.92 18.33
C LEU A 25 6.92 -0.55 18.47
N ARG A 26 7.84 -1.37 18.99
CA ARG A 26 7.62 -2.80 19.26
C ARG A 26 6.48 -3.00 20.25
N ALA A 27 6.51 -2.30 21.38
CA ALA A 27 5.47 -2.35 22.40
C ALA A 27 4.12 -1.87 21.87
N ARG A 28 4.10 -0.76 21.12
CA ARG A 28 2.87 -0.17 20.56
C ARG A 28 2.14 -1.09 19.59
N LEU A 29 2.88 -1.85 18.78
CA LEU A 29 2.33 -2.75 17.75
C LEU A 29 2.36 -4.23 18.17
N GLY A 30 2.87 -4.54 19.36
CA GLY A 30 3.06 -5.89 19.87
C GLY A 30 3.97 -6.75 18.98
N LEU A 31 4.99 -6.15 18.36
CA LEU A 31 5.89 -6.85 17.43
C LEU A 31 6.80 -7.83 18.17
N SER A 32 7.09 -8.96 17.54
CA SER A 32 8.23 -9.79 17.93
C SER A 32 9.55 -9.14 17.51
N GLU A 33 10.65 -9.55 18.13
CA GLU A 33 12.02 -9.17 17.70
C GLU A 33 12.26 -9.40 16.20
N GLY A 34 11.79 -10.53 15.68
CA GLY A 34 11.93 -10.86 14.26
C GLY A 34 11.18 -9.90 13.35
N GLU A 35 9.99 -9.46 13.75
CA GLU A 35 9.20 -8.49 12.98
C GLU A 35 9.77 -7.08 13.07
N LEU A 36 10.21 -6.65 14.26
CA LEU A 36 10.90 -5.38 14.42
C LEU A 36 12.16 -5.34 13.53
N ARG A 37 12.97 -6.41 13.55
CA ARG A 37 14.15 -6.51 12.68
C ARG A 37 13.77 -6.41 11.21
N ARG A 38 12.68 -7.03 10.78
CA ARG A 38 12.19 -6.90 9.39
C ARG A 38 11.82 -5.46 9.04
N VAL A 39 11.13 -4.76 9.94
CA VAL A 39 10.77 -3.34 9.77
C VAL A 39 12.04 -2.49 9.62
N VAL A 40 13.01 -2.65 10.53
CA VAL A 40 14.26 -1.89 10.52
C VAL A 40 15.09 -2.17 9.27
N VAL A 41 15.21 -3.43 8.85
CA VAL A 41 15.95 -3.79 7.62
C VAL A 41 15.27 -3.23 6.37
N ALA A 42 13.94 -3.28 6.30
CA ALA A 42 13.19 -2.77 5.16
C ALA A 42 13.12 -1.23 5.12
N TYR A 43 13.22 -0.57 6.27
CA TYR A 43 13.21 0.88 6.38
C TYR A 43 14.16 1.39 7.49
N PRO A 44 15.48 1.40 7.24
CA PRO A 44 16.48 1.76 8.25
C PRO A 44 16.33 3.17 8.81
N THR A 45 15.74 4.08 8.03
CA THR A 45 15.47 5.47 8.45
C THR A 45 14.56 5.55 9.67
N VAL A 46 13.78 4.52 9.99
CA VAL A 46 12.96 4.44 11.21
C VAL A 46 13.80 4.64 12.48
N LEU A 47 15.08 4.26 12.43
CA LEU A 47 16.03 4.39 13.54
C LEU A 47 16.34 5.85 13.90
N GLY A 48 16.18 6.78 12.95
CA GLY A 48 16.43 8.21 13.15
C GLY A 48 15.19 9.01 13.53
N TYR A 49 14.01 8.39 13.55
CA TYR A 49 12.76 9.08 13.89
C TYR A 49 12.48 9.08 15.38
N SER A 50 11.90 10.20 15.85
CA SER A 50 11.33 10.31 17.20
C SER A 50 10.03 9.52 17.27
N TYR A 51 9.87 8.71 18.31
CA TYR A 51 8.62 7.99 18.51
C TYR A 51 7.45 8.98 18.71
N GLU A 52 7.62 9.98 19.57
CA GLU A 52 6.56 10.94 19.92
C GLU A 52 6.24 11.90 18.77
N ASP A 53 7.26 12.39 18.05
CA ASP A 53 7.06 13.44 17.05
C ASP A 53 6.75 12.90 15.64
N ASN A 54 7.12 11.63 15.37
CA ASN A 54 6.99 11.06 14.03
C ASN A 54 6.18 9.77 14.01
N LEU A 55 6.59 8.76 14.78
CA LEU A 55 6.01 7.41 14.65
C LEU A 55 4.59 7.35 15.22
N ALA A 56 4.38 7.82 16.44
CA ALA A 56 3.08 7.77 17.12
C ALA A 56 1.99 8.57 16.38
N PRO A 57 2.24 9.81 15.92
CA PRO A 57 1.26 10.55 15.13
C PRO A 57 0.90 9.84 13.82
N SER A 58 1.89 9.27 13.12
CA SER A 58 1.67 8.54 11.87
C SER A 58 0.83 7.28 12.07
N LEU A 59 1.10 6.52 13.13
CA LEU A 59 0.33 5.33 13.51
C LEU A 59 -1.11 5.71 13.88
N ALA A 60 -1.29 6.74 14.70
CA ALA A 60 -2.60 7.21 15.12
C ALA A 60 -3.45 7.69 13.94
N ALA A 61 -2.86 8.48 13.04
CA ALA A 61 -3.55 9.02 11.88
C ALA A 61 -4.02 7.91 10.92
N LEU A 62 -3.16 6.92 10.63
CA LEU A 62 -3.53 5.74 9.83
C LEU A 62 -4.64 4.93 10.50
N GLN A 63 -4.50 4.67 11.79
CA GLN A 63 -5.47 3.88 12.54
C GLN A 63 -6.84 4.55 12.59
N GLN A 64 -6.89 5.86 12.86
CA GLN A 64 -8.12 6.62 12.92
C GLN A 64 -8.78 6.75 11.54
N ARG A 65 -8.01 7.04 10.48
CA ARG A 65 -8.58 7.24 9.15
C ARG A 65 -9.23 6.01 8.56
N LEU A 66 -8.66 4.85 8.83
CA LEU A 66 -9.05 3.56 8.26
C LEU A 66 -9.76 2.67 9.28
N SER A 67 -10.01 3.19 10.50
CA SER A 67 -10.62 2.45 11.62
C SER A 67 -9.97 1.08 11.85
N LEU A 68 -8.63 1.02 11.79
CA LEU A 68 -7.90 -0.25 11.84
C LEU A 68 -7.86 -0.82 13.26
N SER A 69 -8.01 -2.13 13.36
CA SER A 69 -7.63 -2.84 14.59
C SER A 69 -6.11 -2.81 14.78
N GLU A 70 -5.66 -3.04 16.01
CA GLU A 70 -4.22 -3.17 16.32
C GLU A 70 -3.52 -4.22 15.45
N SER A 71 -4.19 -5.35 15.22
CA SER A 71 -3.67 -6.42 14.35
C SER A 71 -3.55 -6.00 12.88
N GLN A 72 -4.51 -5.22 12.38
CA GLN A 72 -4.47 -4.69 11.02
C GLN A 72 -3.38 -3.63 10.87
N LEU A 73 -3.27 -2.71 11.83
CA LEU A 73 -2.22 -1.68 11.86
C LEU A 73 -0.83 -2.33 11.87
N ARG A 74 -0.59 -3.29 12.77
CA ARG A 74 0.64 -4.09 12.81
C ARG A 74 0.97 -4.69 11.45
N ARG A 75 0.00 -5.36 10.82
CA ARG A 75 0.18 -6.00 9.51
C ARG A 75 0.57 -4.98 8.44
N VAL A 76 -0.08 -3.81 8.41
CA VAL A 76 0.22 -2.73 7.46
C VAL A 76 1.64 -2.21 7.67
N VAL A 77 2.06 -1.97 8.92
CA VAL A 77 3.40 -1.44 9.24
C VAL A 77 4.50 -2.45 8.90
N ILE A 78 4.31 -3.74 9.19
CA ILE A 78 5.28 -4.78 8.83
C ILE A 78 5.44 -4.89 7.31
N ALA A 79 4.32 -4.79 6.58
CA ALA A 79 4.31 -4.94 5.13
C ALA A 79 4.84 -3.70 4.39
N GLN A 80 4.58 -2.49 4.91
CA GLN A 80 4.96 -1.22 4.29
C GLN A 80 5.48 -0.22 5.35
N PRO A 81 6.68 -0.46 5.93
CA PRO A 81 7.21 0.36 7.01
C PRO A 81 7.54 1.80 6.59
N GLN A 82 7.69 2.06 5.28
CA GLN A 82 7.93 3.40 4.74
C GLN A 82 6.80 4.38 5.07
N VAL A 83 5.59 3.88 5.37
CA VAL A 83 4.47 4.73 5.77
C VAL A 83 4.75 5.53 7.05
N LEU A 84 5.64 5.03 7.92
CA LEU A 84 6.07 5.72 9.14
C LEU A 84 6.92 6.96 8.87
N GLY A 85 7.48 7.09 7.65
CA GLY A 85 8.28 8.23 7.25
C GLY A 85 7.59 9.20 6.32
N TYR A 86 6.37 8.90 5.86
CA TYR A 86 5.63 9.81 5.01
C TYR A 86 4.86 10.82 5.86
N SER A 87 4.85 12.08 5.41
CA SER A 87 3.87 13.03 5.91
C SER A 87 2.47 12.52 5.58
N TYR A 88 1.75 12.13 6.63
CA TYR A 88 0.42 11.58 6.51
C TYR A 88 -0.52 12.59 5.83
N ASP A 89 -0.52 13.84 6.30
CA ASP A 89 -1.41 14.89 5.80
C ASP A 89 -1.07 15.34 4.38
N ALA A 90 0.22 15.43 4.04
CA ALA A 90 0.64 15.91 2.72
C ALA A 90 0.51 14.83 1.63
N ASN A 91 0.73 13.55 1.98
CA ASN A 91 0.88 12.49 0.98
C ASN A 91 -0.20 11.41 1.09
N VAL A 92 -0.38 10.83 2.28
CA VAL A 92 -1.17 9.61 2.48
C VAL A 92 -2.66 9.92 2.45
N ALA A 93 -3.11 10.88 3.27
CA ALA A 93 -4.51 11.29 3.37
C ALA A 93 -5.14 11.74 2.03
N PRO A 94 -4.50 12.63 1.24
CA PRO A 94 -5.07 13.05 -0.05
C PRO A 94 -5.10 11.90 -1.06
N SER A 95 -4.09 11.03 -1.08
CA SER A 95 -4.06 9.86 -1.98
C SER A 95 -5.18 8.86 -1.67
N LEU A 96 -5.41 8.58 -0.38
CA LEU A 96 -6.52 7.73 0.07
C LEU A 96 -7.88 8.34 -0.28
N SER A 97 -8.03 9.65 -0.12
CA SER A 97 -9.29 10.36 -0.39
C SER A 97 -9.62 10.37 -1.89
N LYS A 98 -8.60 10.52 -2.75
CA LYS A 98 -8.77 10.41 -4.21
C LYS A 98 -9.13 8.98 -4.63
N LEU A 99 -8.46 7.98 -4.08
CA LEU A 99 -8.77 6.57 -4.34
C LEU A 99 -10.20 6.21 -3.93
N GLN A 100 -10.60 6.63 -2.72
CA GLN A 100 -11.96 6.43 -2.21
C GLN A 100 -12.99 7.06 -3.14
N ARG A 101 -12.78 8.31 -3.57
CA ARG A 101 -13.69 9.01 -4.49
C ARG A 101 -13.74 8.35 -5.86
N ARG A 102 -12.59 7.96 -6.43
CA ARG A 102 -12.47 7.39 -7.78
C ARG A 102 -13.18 6.05 -7.91
N LEU A 103 -13.18 5.24 -6.85
CA LEU A 103 -13.82 3.92 -6.79
C LEU A 103 -15.12 3.91 -5.96
N GLN A 104 -15.53 5.09 -5.48
CA GLN A 104 -16.70 5.33 -4.62
C GLN A 104 -16.73 4.49 -3.34
N LEU A 105 -15.57 4.09 -2.80
CA LEU A 105 -15.46 3.14 -1.70
C LEU A 105 -16.07 3.69 -0.40
N CYS A 106 -16.72 2.83 0.39
CA CYS A 106 -16.98 3.15 1.79
C CYS A 106 -15.70 3.03 2.62
N ASP A 107 -15.72 3.49 3.87
CA ASP A 107 -14.52 3.49 4.71
C ASP A 107 -14.02 2.06 5.02
N GLU A 108 -14.94 1.10 5.22
CA GLU A 108 -14.59 -0.31 5.44
C GLU A 108 -13.94 -0.96 4.22
N GLU A 109 -14.39 -0.58 3.02
CA GLU A 109 -13.83 -1.04 1.77
C GLU A 109 -12.44 -0.45 1.51
N LEU A 110 -12.26 0.84 1.80
CA LEU A 110 -10.96 1.49 1.73
C LEU A 110 -9.96 0.82 2.67
N ALA A 111 -10.37 0.57 3.92
CA ALA A 111 -9.55 -0.15 4.89
C ALA A 111 -9.18 -1.56 4.39
N ARG A 112 -10.13 -2.28 3.78
CA ARG A 112 -9.88 -3.60 3.19
C ARG A 112 -8.84 -3.56 2.06
N VAL A 113 -8.91 -2.56 1.19
CA VAL A 113 -7.92 -2.36 0.10
C VAL A 113 -6.54 -2.07 0.69
N VAL A 114 -6.45 -1.19 1.69
CA VAL A 114 -5.16 -0.85 2.32
C VAL A 114 -4.57 -2.05 3.06
N VAL A 115 -5.35 -2.79 3.83
CA VAL A 115 -4.89 -4.00 4.53
C VAL A 115 -4.49 -5.09 3.55
N GLY A 116 -5.22 -5.23 2.43
CA GLY A 116 -4.95 -6.17 1.36
C GLY A 116 -3.70 -5.83 0.54
N GLN A 117 -3.44 -4.54 0.32
CA GLN A 117 -2.28 -4.04 -0.42
C GLN A 117 -1.69 -2.78 0.26
N PRO A 118 -0.92 -2.94 1.35
CA PRO A 118 -0.35 -1.82 2.11
C PRO A 118 0.54 -0.87 1.28
N ALA A 119 1.15 -1.39 0.21
CA ALA A 119 1.96 -0.60 -0.73
C ALA A 119 1.18 0.55 -1.41
N VAL A 120 -0.15 0.52 -1.43
CA VAL A 120 -0.99 1.62 -1.94
C VAL A 120 -0.73 2.93 -1.20
N LEU A 121 -0.33 2.86 0.08
CA LEU A 121 -0.01 4.04 0.92
C LEU A 121 1.26 4.75 0.46
N SER A 122 2.10 4.09 -0.34
CA SER A 122 3.37 4.63 -0.86
C SER A 122 3.25 5.11 -2.31
N TYR A 123 2.10 4.87 -2.95
CA TYR A 123 1.89 5.26 -4.33
C TYR A 123 1.28 6.65 -4.40
N SER A 124 1.88 7.51 -5.22
CA SER A 124 1.20 8.74 -5.63
C SER A 124 -0.03 8.36 -6.45
N PHE A 125 -1.18 8.92 -6.05
CA PHE A 125 -2.43 8.68 -6.76
C PHE A 125 -2.30 9.06 -8.25
N GLU A 126 -1.78 10.26 -8.51
CA GLU A 126 -1.65 10.82 -9.87
C GLU A 126 -0.63 10.05 -10.72
N ALA A 127 0.52 9.71 -10.13
CA ALA A 127 1.62 9.14 -10.91
C ALA A 127 1.46 7.64 -11.15
N LYS A 128 0.73 6.92 -10.29
CA LYS A 128 0.69 5.45 -10.33
C LYS A 128 -0.70 4.84 -10.27
N ILE A 129 -1.57 5.33 -9.39
CA ILE A 129 -2.91 4.73 -9.21
C ILE A 129 -3.84 5.08 -10.37
N GLU A 130 -3.99 6.36 -10.72
CA GLU A 130 -4.91 6.79 -11.77
C GLU A 130 -4.54 6.22 -13.15
N PRO A 131 -3.26 6.22 -13.59
CA PRO A 131 -2.89 5.58 -14.85
C PRO A 131 -3.19 4.09 -14.88
N ALA A 132 -2.99 3.38 -13.75
CA ALA A 132 -3.33 1.96 -13.66
C ALA A 132 -4.84 1.73 -13.77
N LEU A 133 -5.66 2.54 -13.08
CA LEU A 133 -7.11 2.47 -13.15
C LEU A 133 -7.64 2.81 -14.55
N ALA A 134 -7.11 3.86 -15.19
CA ALA A 134 -7.48 4.25 -16.55
C ALA A 134 -7.14 3.16 -17.57
N LYS A 135 -5.95 2.55 -17.46
CA LYS A 135 -5.57 1.41 -18.30
C LYS A 135 -6.48 0.21 -18.08
N LEU A 136 -6.80 -0.13 -16.84
CA LEU A 136 -7.76 -1.21 -16.54
C LEU A 136 -9.14 -0.93 -17.12
N GLN A 137 -9.64 0.30 -16.98
CA GLN A 137 -10.92 0.73 -17.54
C GLN A 137 -10.97 0.53 -19.06
N ALA A 138 -9.88 0.89 -19.74
CA ALA A 138 -9.73 0.73 -21.18
C ALA A 138 -9.48 -0.72 -21.63
N ALA A 139 -9.02 -1.61 -20.74
CA ALA A 139 -8.53 -2.94 -21.08
C ALA A 139 -9.57 -4.07 -21.06
N SER A 140 -10.85 -3.76 -20.83
CA SER A 140 -11.98 -4.68 -20.65
C SER A 140 -11.89 -6.02 -21.41
N PRO A 141 -12.05 -7.19 -20.75
CA PRO A 141 -12.40 -8.43 -21.43
C PRO A 141 -13.88 -8.41 -21.86
N PRO A 142 -14.24 -8.92 -23.05
CA PRO A 142 -15.63 -8.99 -23.49
C PRO A 142 -16.40 -9.95 -22.57
N ALA A 143 -17.45 -9.45 -21.91
CA ALA A 143 -18.32 -10.25 -21.06
C ALA A 143 -19.19 -11.27 -21.85
N SER A 144 -19.15 -11.26 -23.18
CA SER A 144 -19.86 -12.20 -24.05
C SER A 144 -19.41 -12.06 -25.52
N PRO A 145 -19.34 -13.16 -26.31
CA PRO A 145 -19.00 -13.11 -27.73
C PRO A 145 -20.07 -12.47 -28.64
N ALA A 146 -21.24 -12.08 -28.10
CA ALA A 146 -22.34 -11.50 -28.88
C ALA A 146 -22.50 -9.96 -28.76
N ALA A 147 -21.65 -9.26 -28.00
CA ALA A 147 -21.79 -7.82 -27.80
C ALA A 147 -20.84 -7.01 -28.71
N PRO A 148 -21.35 -6.17 -29.64
CA PRO A 148 -20.52 -5.22 -30.35
C PRO A 148 -20.18 -4.03 -29.44
N ALA A 149 -18.99 -3.47 -29.66
CA ALA A 149 -18.37 -2.33 -28.99
C ALA A 149 -17.67 -2.62 -27.65
N ARG A 150 -16.43 -2.11 -27.56
CA ARG A 150 -15.58 -2.08 -26.35
C ARG A 150 -16.39 -1.51 -25.19
N LEU A 151 -16.93 -2.38 -24.34
CA LEU A 151 -17.55 -1.97 -23.09
C LEU A 151 -16.41 -1.63 -22.15
N GLU A 152 -16.09 -0.35 -22.01
CA GLU A 152 -15.25 0.13 -20.90
C GLU A 152 -15.74 -0.52 -19.60
N LEU A 153 -14.81 -0.97 -18.76
CA LEU A 153 -15.23 -1.47 -17.45
C LEU A 153 -15.96 -0.36 -16.73
N SER A 154 -17.24 -0.60 -16.41
CA SER A 154 -18.01 0.35 -15.61
C SER A 154 -17.28 0.65 -14.30
N ALA A 155 -17.50 1.84 -13.73
CA ALA A 155 -16.93 2.20 -12.43
C ALA A 155 -17.20 1.13 -11.36
N SER A 156 -18.38 0.49 -11.42
CA SER A 156 -18.81 -0.61 -10.55
C SER A 156 -17.96 -1.87 -10.73
N SER A 157 -17.60 -2.22 -11.96
CA SER A 157 -16.76 -3.37 -12.28
C SER A 157 -15.32 -3.16 -11.83
N LEU A 158 -14.78 -1.95 -12.03
CA LEU A 158 -13.44 -1.58 -11.55
C LEU A 158 -13.37 -1.62 -10.02
N ARG A 159 -14.38 -1.04 -9.35
CA ARG A 159 -14.51 -1.13 -7.88
C ARG A 159 -14.47 -2.58 -7.43
N ARG A 160 -15.29 -3.45 -8.02
CA ARG A 160 -15.35 -4.88 -7.64
C ARG A 160 -14.00 -5.57 -7.85
N LEU A 161 -13.31 -5.29 -8.96
CA LEU A 161 -12.00 -5.86 -9.24
C LEU A 161 -10.97 -5.43 -8.18
N VAL A 162 -10.89 -4.15 -7.85
CA VAL A 162 -9.96 -3.63 -6.84
C VAL A 162 -10.27 -4.20 -5.45
N LEU A 163 -11.55 -4.41 -5.11
CA LEU A 163 -11.95 -5.04 -3.85
C LEU A 163 -11.57 -6.51 -3.75
N LEU A 164 -11.66 -7.26 -4.86
CA LEU A 164 -11.29 -8.68 -4.91
C LEU A 164 -9.77 -8.87 -5.02
N TYR A 165 -9.09 -7.99 -5.74
CA TYR A 165 -7.66 -8.08 -6.03
C TYR A 165 -6.96 -6.72 -5.83
N PRO A 166 -6.77 -6.25 -4.58
CA PRO A 166 -6.10 -4.97 -4.28
C PRO A 166 -4.69 -4.86 -4.89
N ALA A 167 -3.99 -5.99 -5.06
CA ALA A 167 -2.68 -6.07 -5.69
C ALA A 167 -2.64 -5.53 -7.13
N VAL A 168 -3.78 -5.44 -7.81
CA VAL A 168 -3.90 -4.84 -9.15
C VAL A 168 -3.34 -3.40 -9.21
N LEU A 169 -3.45 -2.66 -8.11
CA LEU A 169 -2.95 -1.28 -7.99
C LEU A 169 -1.41 -1.21 -7.89
N GLY A 170 -0.76 -2.31 -7.50
CA GLY A 170 0.69 -2.40 -7.38
C GLY A 170 1.39 -2.95 -8.62
N TYR A 171 0.67 -3.67 -9.48
CA TYR A 171 1.24 -4.23 -10.69
C TYR A 171 1.55 -3.13 -11.71
N SER A 172 2.75 -3.21 -12.30
CA SER A 172 2.99 -2.56 -13.58
C SER A 172 2.05 -3.19 -14.60
N TYR A 173 1.16 -2.36 -15.17
CA TYR A 173 0.17 -2.81 -16.13
C TYR A 173 0.85 -3.56 -17.28
N ASP A 174 1.90 -2.98 -17.85
CA ASP A 174 2.57 -3.50 -19.04
C ASP A 174 3.33 -4.80 -18.76
N ALA A 175 3.89 -4.94 -17.56
CA ALA A 175 4.72 -6.11 -17.21
C ALA A 175 3.93 -7.32 -16.68
N ASN A 176 2.78 -7.11 -16.04
CA ASN A 176 2.10 -8.18 -15.29
C ASN A 176 0.62 -8.37 -15.63
N LEU A 177 -0.12 -7.28 -15.84
CA LEU A 177 -1.56 -7.33 -16.11
C LEU A 177 -1.87 -7.53 -17.59
N ALA A 178 -1.16 -6.83 -18.48
CA ALA A 178 -1.30 -6.97 -19.93
C ALA A 178 -1.15 -8.43 -20.41
N PRO A 179 -0.08 -9.18 -20.05
CA PRO A 179 0.05 -10.57 -20.50
C PRO A 179 -1.03 -11.49 -19.93
N LYS A 180 -1.43 -11.33 -18.67
CA LYS A 180 -2.53 -12.11 -18.06
C LYS A 180 -3.89 -11.83 -18.74
N LEU A 181 -4.18 -10.57 -19.03
CA LEU A 181 -5.40 -10.19 -19.75
C LEU A 181 -5.37 -10.69 -21.20
N GLN A 182 -4.20 -10.67 -21.86
CA GLN A 182 -4.04 -11.25 -23.19
C GLN A 182 -4.18 -12.78 -23.17
N GLN A 183 -3.66 -13.45 -22.14
CA GLN A 183 -3.81 -14.89 -21.94
C GLN A 183 -5.30 -15.25 -21.78
N TRP A 184 -6.04 -14.55 -20.91
CA TRP A 184 -7.48 -14.76 -20.77
C TRP A 184 -8.23 -14.58 -22.10
N ARG A 185 -7.86 -13.59 -22.91
CA ARG A 185 -8.41 -13.41 -24.28
C ARG A 185 -8.07 -14.54 -25.26
N SER A 186 -6.97 -15.26 -25.05
CA SER A 186 -6.57 -16.39 -25.89
C SER A 186 -7.30 -17.67 -25.50
N GLU A 187 -7.48 -17.89 -24.20
CA GLU A 187 -8.20 -19.04 -23.64
C GLU A 187 -9.70 -19.00 -23.99
N GLU A 188 -10.34 -17.82 -23.91
CA GLU A 188 -11.74 -17.64 -24.31
C GLU A 188 -11.96 -17.82 -25.83
N ARG A 189 -10.99 -17.42 -26.66
CA ARG A 189 -11.06 -17.63 -28.13
C ARG A 189 -10.75 -19.07 -28.53
N GLY A 190 -9.94 -19.79 -27.75
CA GLY A 190 -9.64 -21.21 -27.99
C GLY A 190 -10.82 -22.14 -27.68
N GLY A 191 -11.66 -21.80 -26.71
CA GLY A 191 -12.86 -22.58 -26.34
C GLY A 191 -13.96 -22.60 -27.41
N LEU A 192 -13.97 -21.64 -28.34
CA LEU A 192 -14.92 -21.58 -29.45
C LEU A 192 -14.51 -22.41 -30.68
N ASN A 193 -13.27 -22.91 -30.74
CA ASN A 193 -12.76 -23.71 -31.87
C ASN A 193 -12.79 -25.22 -31.64
N ASN A 194 -13.36 -25.69 -30.52
CA ASN A 194 -13.46 -27.12 -30.19
C ASN A 194 -14.88 -27.70 -30.32
N PHE A 195 -15.80 -26.98 -30.97
CA PHE A 195 -17.09 -27.50 -31.41
C PHE A 195 -17.26 -27.22 -32.91
N VAL A 196 -16.57 -28.03 -33.72
CA VAL A 196 -16.93 -28.30 -35.13
C VAL A 196 -17.00 -29.81 -35.28
#